data_AF-A0AAD8LHA3-F1
#
_entry.id   AF-A0AAD8LHA3-F1
#
_cell.length_a   1.000
_cell.length_b   1.000
_cell.length_c   1.000
_cell.angle_alpha   90.00
_cell.angle_beta   90.00
_cell.angle_gamma   90.00
#
_symmetry.space_group_name_H-M   'P 1'
#
loop_
_entity.id
_entity.type
_entity.pdbx_description
1 polymer ?
#
loop_
_entity_poly.entity_id
_entity_poly.type
_entity_poly.pdbx_seq_one_letter_code
_entity_poly.pdbx_strand_id
1 'polypeptide(L)' 'MVGIPSLTAEASKDHPGVSYMITAPLGLHPLLTDVVDDRIRHCLSHVAGDIDECGVCARTGKCHLY' A
#
# COMPACT_ATOMS: atom_id res chain seq x y z
N MET A 1 -18.55 2.84 14.06
CA MET A 1 -17.41 2.57 13.16
C MET A 1 -16.62 3.85 13.03
N VAL A 2 -15.37 3.90 13.52
CA VAL A 2 -14.49 5.07 13.39
C VAL A 2 -13.85 5.01 12.00
N GLY A 3 -14.06 6.04 11.18
CA GLY A 3 -13.57 6.10 9.79
C GLY A 3 -12.39 7.04 9.63
N ILE A 4 -11.79 7.04 8.44
CA ILE A 4 -10.70 7.97 8.09
C ILE A 4 -11.06 9.43 8.41
N PRO A 5 -12.28 9.95 8.11
CA PRO A 5 -12.62 11.34 8.45
C PRO A 5 -12.48 11.70 9.92
N SER A 6 -12.97 10.86 10.83
CA SER A 6 -12.87 11.11 12.26
C SER A 6 -11.42 11.04 12.76
N LEU A 7 -10.61 10.12 12.23
CA LEU A 7 -9.21 9.98 12.62
C LEU A 7 -8.37 11.16 12.15
N THR A 8 -8.56 11.59 10.90
CA THR A 8 -7.83 12.75 10.34
C THR A 8 -8.23 14.05 11.05
N ALA A 9 -9.50 14.22 11.42
CA ALA A 9 -9.95 15.38 12.18
C ALA A 9 -9.38 15.44 13.60
N GLU A 10 -9.13 14.28 14.23
CA GLU A 10 -8.48 14.26 15.54
C GLU A 10 -7.00 14.63 15.42
N ALA A 11 -6.30 14.01 14.47
CA ALA A 11 -4.87 14.25 14.25
C ALA A 11 -4.56 15.70 13.83
N SER A 12 -5.48 16.37 13.13
CA SER A 12 -5.26 17.74 12.67
C SER A 12 -5.25 18.78 13.80
N LYS A 13 -5.80 18.45 14.98
CA LYS A 13 -5.78 19.34 16.15
C LYS A 13 -4.36 19.71 16.60
N ASP A 14 -3.41 18.79 16.43
CA ASP A 14 -2.00 18.99 16.78
C ASP A 14 -1.25 19.85 15.74
N HIS A 15 -1.89 20.15 14.60
CA HIS A 15 -1.27 20.83 13.45
C HIS A 15 -2.19 21.91 12.84
N PRO A 16 -2.56 22.97 13.60
CA PRO A 16 -3.59 23.93 13.19
C PRO A 16 -3.28 24.78 11.95
N GLY A 17 -2.02 24.82 11.50
CA GLY A 17 -1.59 25.53 10.28
C GLY A 17 -1.60 24.68 9.01
N VAL A 18 -1.98 23.40 9.09
CA VAL A 18 -1.89 22.46 7.96
C VAL A 18 -3.28 22.15 7.42
N SER A 19 -3.53 22.55 6.18
CA SER A 19 -4.74 22.16 5.45
C SER A 19 -4.64 20.72 4.94
N TYR A 20 -5.75 19.97 4.99
CA TYR A 20 -5.81 18.61 4.48
C TYR A 20 -7.13 18.36 3.74
N MET A 21 -7.13 17.36 2.86
CA MET A 21 -8.31 16.88 2.15
C MET A 21 -8.30 15.37 2.12
N ILE A 22 -9.44 14.77 2.44
CA ILE A 22 -9.64 13.32 2.32
C ILE A 22 -10.21 13.07 0.94
N THR A 23 -9.53 12.24 0.15
CA THR A 23 -10.01 11.84 -1.18
C THR A 23 -10.92 10.62 -1.09
N ALA A 24 -11.65 10.34 -2.17
CA ALA A 24 -12.29 9.03 -2.33
C ALA A 24 -11.23 7.89 -2.33
N PRO A 25 -11.62 6.66 -1.98
CA PRO A 25 -10.76 5.49 -2.19
C PRO A 25 -10.35 5.41 -3.66
N LEU A 26 -9.10 5.02 -3.91
CA LEU A 26 -8.57 4.90 -5.28
C LEU A 26 -9.37 3.89 -6.13
N GLY A 27 -9.95 2.87 -5.49
CA GLY A 27 -10.78 1.87 -6.17
C GLY A 27 -10.01 1.12 -7.26
N LEU A 28 -10.69 0.76 -8.35
CA LEU A 28 -10.10 0.10 -9.52
C LEU A 28 -9.53 1.13 -10.50
N HIS A 29 -8.63 1.99 -10.02
CA HIS A 29 -7.94 2.94 -10.89
C HIS A 29 -6.95 2.20 -11.81
N PRO A 30 -6.87 2.50 -13.12
CA PRO A 30 -5.95 1.81 -14.03
C PRO A 30 -4.49 1.80 -13.56
N LEU A 31 -3.96 2.93 -13.06
CA LEU A 31 -2.58 2.95 -12.53
C LEU A 31 -2.32 1.99 -11.35
N LEU A 32 -3.35 1.54 -10.63
CA LEU A 32 -3.17 0.52 -9.61
C LEU A 32 -2.90 -0.87 -10.21
N THR A 33 -3.31 -1.14 -11.45
CA THR A 33 -2.95 -2.39 -12.12
C THR A 33 -1.45 -2.46 -12.36
N ASP A 34 -0.81 -1.32 -12.66
CA ASP A 34 0.63 -1.27 -12.89
C ASP A 34 1.40 -1.55 -11.59
N VAL A 35 0.94 -1.00 -10.46
CA VAL A 35 1.52 -1.27 -9.13
C VAL A 35 1.37 -2.74 -8.73
N VAL A 36 0.22 -3.34 -9.04
CA VAL A 36 -0.03 -4.76 -8.78
C VAL A 36 0.84 -5.65 -9.67
N ASP A 37 0.95 -5.33 -10.97
CA ASP A 37 1.81 -6.06 -11.91
C ASP A 37 3.28 -5.98 -11.51
N ASP A 38 3.79 -4.79 -11.18
CA ASP A 38 5.13 -4.58 -10.64
C ASP A 38 5.41 -5.49 -9.44
N ARG A 39 4.46 -5.51 -8.48
CA ARG A 39 4.60 -6.33 -7.28
C ARG A 39 4.59 -7.82 -7.59
N ILE A 40 3.73 -8.27 -8.50
CA ILE A 40 3.67 -9.67 -8.93
C ILE A 40 4.99 -10.07 -9.58
N ARG A 41 5.53 -9.24 -10.49
CA ARG A 41 6.81 -9.51 -11.15
C ARG A 41 7.96 -9.60 -10.15
N HIS A 42 8.05 -8.66 -9.20
CA HIS A 42 9.06 -8.74 -8.13
C HIS A 42 8.94 -10.06 -7.38
N CYS A 43 7.72 -10.43 -6.96
CA CYS A 43 7.53 -11.66 -6.21
C CYS A 43 7.92 -12.91 -7.01
N LEU A 44 7.63 -12.95 -8.31
CA LEU A 44 8.02 -14.05 -9.19
C LEU A 44 9.54 -14.14 -9.36
N SER A 45 10.23 -13.01 -9.54
CA SER A 45 11.70 -12.98 -9.60
C SER A 45 12.35 -13.41 -8.28
N HIS A 46 11.75 -13.09 -7.14
CA HIS A 46 12.22 -13.61 -5.85
C HIS A 46 12.09 -15.13 -5.77
N VAL A 47 10.94 -15.67 -6.17
CA VAL A 47 10.71 -17.13 -6.21
C VAL A 47 11.70 -17.84 -7.15
N ALA A 48 12.09 -17.19 -8.25
CA ALA A 48 13.12 -17.68 -9.15
C ALA A 48 14.55 -17.65 -8.56
N GLY A 49 14.75 -16.96 -7.43
CA GLY A 49 16.05 -16.79 -6.78
C GLY A 49 16.90 -15.65 -7.33
N ASP A 50 16.32 -14.79 -8.18
CA ASP A 50 17.05 -13.72 -8.86
C ASP A 50 17.23 -12.47 -7.98
N ILE A 51 16.27 -12.22 -7.07
CA ILE A 51 16.24 -11.03 -6.22
C ILE A 51 15.72 -11.34 -4.81
N ASP A 52 15.91 -10.40 -3.89
CA ASP A 52 15.40 -10.49 -2.51
C ASP A 52 13.87 -10.35 -2.41
N GLU A 53 13.33 -10.76 -1.26
CA GLU A 53 11.90 -10.65 -0.96
C GLU A 53 11.43 -9.20 -1.10
N CYS A 54 10.24 -9.01 -1.67
CA CYS A 54 9.70 -7.68 -1.85
C CYS A 54 9.37 -7.02 -0.49
N GLY A 55 9.52 -5.70 -0.37
CA GLY A 55 9.33 -5.00 0.92
C GLY A 55 7.96 -5.18 1.59
N VAL A 56 6.92 -5.52 0.82
CA VAL A 56 5.57 -5.80 1.34
C VAL A 56 5.47 -7.23 1.91
N CYS A 57 6.14 -8.19 1.29
CA CYS A 57 6.16 -9.57 1.76
C CYS A 57 7.19 -9.81 2.86
N ALA A 58 8.18 -8.93 3.03
CA ALA A 58 9.27 -9.03 3.99
C ALA A 58 8.84 -9.67 5.33
N ARG A 59 9.32 -10.89 5.59
CA ARG A 59 9.09 -11.68 6.84
C ARG A 59 7.66 -12.18 7.04
N THR A 60 6.81 -12.10 6.02
CA THR A 60 5.46 -12.70 6.04
C THR A 60 5.46 -14.10 5.45
N GLY A 61 6.52 -14.46 4.73
CA GLY A 61 6.62 -15.72 4.00
C GLY A 61 5.59 -15.84 2.89
N LYS A 62 5.08 -14.73 2.34
CA LYS A 62 4.03 -14.73 1.30
C LYS A 62 4.58 -14.66 -0.12
N CYS A 63 5.87 -14.41 -0.28
CA CYS A 63 6.53 -14.40 -1.58
C CYS A 63 6.91 -15.82 -2.05
N HIS A 64 5.93 -16.71 -2.19
CA HIS A 64 6.13 -18.09 -2.65
C HIS A 64 4.99 -18.57 -3.55
N LEU A 65 5.26 -19.60 -4.33
CA LEU A 65 4.24 -20.34 -5.09
C LEU A 65 3.70 -21.50 -4.24
N TYR A 66 2.41 -21.78 -4.38
CA TYR A 66 1.71 -22.91 -3.76
C TYR A 66 1.54 -24.05 -4.76
#